data_AF-A4N4Z4-F1
#
_entry.id   AF-A4N4Z4-F1
#
_cell.length_a   1.000
_cell.length_b   1.000
_cell.length_c   1.000
_cell.angle_alpha   90.00
_cell.angle_beta   90.00
_cell.angle_gamma   90.00
#
_symmetry.space_group_name_H-M   'P 1'
#
loop_
_entity.id
_entity.type
_entity.pdbx_description
1 polymer ?
#
loop_
_entity_poly.entity_id
_entity_poly.type
_entity_poly.pdbx_seq_one_letter_code
_entity_poly.pdbx_strand_id
1 'polypeptide(L)' 'MSNNGTIVFSNNKRGFKMNLVALEELGLSAIEISHKTLPLDFERNKQIHNCWMIQHI' A
#
# COMPACT_ATOMS: atom_id res chain seq x y z
N MET A 1 -6.36 -13.34 9.00
CA MET A 1 -4.94 -13.15 9.42
C MET A 1 -4.82 -13.58 10.88
N SER A 2 -3.61 -13.82 11.40
CA SER A 2 -3.45 -13.85 12.87
C SER A 2 -3.87 -12.49 13.45
N ASN A 3 -4.26 -12.41 14.74
CA ASN A 3 -4.84 -11.20 15.34
C ASN A 3 -4.04 -9.90 15.12
N ASN A 4 -2.74 -9.99 14.80
CA ASN A 4 -1.87 -8.84 14.50
C ASN A 4 -1.09 -8.99 13.17
N GLY A 5 -1.63 -9.76 12.23
CA GLY A 5 -1.00 -9.95 10.92
C GLY A 5 -0.98 -8.64 10.12
N THR A 6 0.16 -8.37 9.47
CA THR A 6 0.30 -7.23 8.55
C THR A 6 0.60 -7.74 7.16
N ILE A 7 -0.17 -7.26 6.18
CA ILE A 7 0.09 -7.51 4.76
C ILE A 7 0.83 -6.30 4.20
N VAL A 8 1.98 -6.54 3.57
CA VAL A 8 2.66 -5.54 2.75
C VAL A 8 2.31 -5.80 1.30
N PHE A 9 1.60 -4.85 0.68
CA PHE A 9 1.20 -4.92 -0.72
C PHE A 9 1.96 -3.87 -1.52
N SER A 10 2.56 -4.25 -2.65
CA SER A 10 3.22 -3.31 -3.55
C SER A 10 2.97 -3.64 -5.01
N ASN A 11 2.90 -2.61 -5.85
CA ASN A 11 2.84 -2.76 -7.30
C ASN A 11 3.42 -1.53 -8.02
N ASN A 12 3.65 -1.65 -9.33
CA ASN A 12 4.19 -0.60 -10.19
C ASN A 12 3.21 -0.13 -11.29
N LYS A 13 1.90 -0.39 -11.12
CA LYS A 13 0.89 0.06 -12.08
C LYS A 13 0.75 1.58 -11.98
N ARG A 14 1.04 2.28 -13.08
CA ARG A 14 0.83 3.73 -13.17
C ARG A 14 -0.64 4.08 -12.94
N GLY A 15 -0.90 5.08 -12.10
CA GLY A 15 -2.25 5.52 -11.76
C GLY A 15 -3.07 4.51 -10.94
N PHE A 16 -2.41 3.54 -10.29
CA PHE A 16 -3.07 2.66 -9.33
C PHE A 16 -3.78 3.47 -8.24
N LYS A 17 -5.00 3.06 -7.89
CA LYS A 17 -5.77 3.63 -6.78
C LYS A 17 -6.25 2.49 -5.90
N MET A 18 -5.96 2.56 -4.61
CA MET A 18 -6.47 1.61 -3.64
C MET A 18 -7.97 1.85 -3.43
N ASN A 19 -8.77 0.78 -3.46
CA ASN A 19 -10.18 0.87 -3.11
C ASN A 19 -10.33 0.73 -1.60
N LEU A 20 -10.25 1.85 -0.88
CA LEU A 20 -10.33 1.88 0.58
C LEU A 20 -11.71 1.46 1.10
N VAL A 21 -12.78 1.79 0.38
CA VAL A 21 -14.17 1.43 0.77
C VAL A 21 -14.33 -0.09 0.78
N ALA A 22 -13.89 -0.78 -0.28
CA ALA A 22 -13.97 -2.23 -0.33
C ALA A 22 -13.09 -2.93 0.72
N LEU A 23 -11.97 -2.30 1.13
CA LEU A 23 -11.15 -2.83 2.22
C LEU A 23 -11.86 -2.68 3.57
N GLU A 24 -12.49 -1.53 3.81
CA GLU A 24 -13.26 -1.28 5.03
C GLU A 24 -14.44 -2.24 5.15
N GLU A 25 -15.16 -2.53 4.05
CA GLU A 25 -16.22 -3.54 3.98
C GLU A 25 -15.72 -4.96 4.35
N LEU A 26 -14.44 -5.24 4.12
CA LEU A 26 -13.78 -6.50 4.49
C LEU A 26 -13.17 -6.46 5.91
N GLY A 27 -13.34 -5.37 6.66
CA GLY A 27 -12.76 -5.19 7.99
C GLY A 27 -11.25 -4.95 7.96
N LEU A 28 -10.74 -4.32 6.88
CA LEU A 28 -9.34 -4.03 6.66
C LEU A 28 -9.09 -2.53 6.55
N SER A 29 -7.98 -2.08 7.13
CA SER A 29 -7.44 -0.74 6.92
C SER A 29 -6.18 -0.82 6.06
N ALA A 30 -5.92 0.24 5.29
CA ALA A 30 -4.73 0.36 4.46
C ALA A 30 -4.08 1.73 4.60
N ILE A 31 -2.76 1.75 4.77
CA ILE A 31 -1.96 2.97 4.87
C ILE A 31 -0.91 2.96 3.77
N GLU A 32 -0.83 4.04 3.00
CA GLU A 32 0.20 4.18 1.97
C GLU A 32 1.58 4.45 2.60
N ILE A 33 2.57 3.64 2.22
CA ILE A 33 3.96 3.72 2.67
C ILE A 33 4.95 3.91 1.52
N SER A 34 4.47 4.20 0.30
CA SER A 34 5.28 4.40 -0.92
C SER A 34 6.47 5.35 -0.71
N HIS A 35 6.29 6.42 0.06
CA HIS A 35 7.35 7.39 0.36
C HIS A 35 8.46 6.86 1.26
N LYS A 36 8.18 5.83 2.08
CA LYS A 36 9.16 5.18 2.96
C LYS A 36 9.98 4.11 2.23
N THR A 37 9.45 3.60 1.12
CA THR A 37 10.03 2.49 0.36
C THR A 37 10.61 2.91 -0.98
N LEU A 38 10.49 4.19 -1.37
CA LEU A 38 11.08 4.71 -2.59
C LEU A 38 12.62 4.72 -2.46
N PRO A 39 13.36 3.91 -3.24
CA PRO A 39 14.81 3.97 -3.21
C PRO A 39 15.30 5.31 -3.75
N LEU A 40 16.42 5.81 -3.21
CA LEU A 40 17.05 7.09 -3.60
C LEU A 40 17.26 7.18 -5.13
N ASP A 41 17.62 6.06 -5.76
CA ASP A 41 17.84 5.95 -7.20
C ASP A 41 16.58 6.23 -8.05
N PHE A 42 15.38 6.17 -7.45
CA PHE A 42 14.09 6.35 -8.11
C PHE A 42 13.36 7.65 -7.70
N GLU A 43 13.99 8.56 -6.95
CA GLU A 43 13.38 9.82 -6.49
C GLU A 43 12.83 10.69 -7.64
N ARG A 44 13.47 10.64 -8.81
CA ARG A 44 13.06 11.42 -9.99
C ARG A 44 11.83 10.84 -10.70
N ASN A 45 11.42 9.62 -10.36
CA ASN A 45 10.37 8.89 -11.09
C ASN A 45 9.33 8.32 -10.13
N LYS A 46 8.60 9.23 -9.48
CA LYS A 46 7.60 8.95 -8.42
C LYS A 46 6.45 8.03 -8.81
N GLN A 47 6.25 7.73 -10.10
CA GLN A 47 5.12 6.92 -10.59
C GLN A 47 5.41 5.40 -10.66
N ILE A 48 6.58 4.94 -10.24
CA ILE A 48 7.02 3.55 -10.48
C ILE A 48 6.62 2.61 -9.33
N HIS A 49 6.19 3.10 -8.18
CA HIS A 49 5.99 2.25 -7.01
C HIS A 49 4.88 2.76 -6.09
N ASN A 50 3.87 1.92 -5.86
CA ASN A 50 2.89 2.10 -4.78
C ASN A 50 3.13 0.99 -3.75
N CYS A 51 3.17 1.34 -2.47
CA CYS A 51 3.31 0.38 -1.37
C CYS A 51 2.33 0.71 -0.26
N TRP A 52 1.67 -0.32 0.27
CA TRP A 52 0.59 -0.23 1.24
C TRP A 52 0.83 -1.23 2.36
N MET A 53 0.56 -0.79 3.59
CA MET A 53 0.48 -1.64 4.77
C MET A 53 -0.98 -1.87 5.10
N ILE A 54 -1.42 -3.13 5.14
CA ILE A 54 -2.82 -3.53 5.33
C ILE A 54 -2.94 -4.38 6.59
N GLN A 55 -3.93 -4.07 7.43
CA GLN A 55 -4.16 -4.72 8.73
C GLN A 55 -5.66 -4.89 8.97
N HIS A 56 -6.03 -5.84 9.84
CA HIS A 56 -7.41 -5.90 10.35
C HIS A 56 -7.73 -4.66 11.19
N ILE A 57 -8.98 -4.21 11.10
CA ILE A 57 -9.59 -3.23 12.01
C ILE A 57 -10.12 -3.96 13.24
#